data_AF-A0A540UUI2-F1
#
_entry.id   AF-A0A540UUI2-F1
#
_cell.length_a   1.000
_cell.length_b   1.000
_cell.length_c   1.000
_cell.angle_alpha   90.00
_cell.angle_beta   90.00
_cell.angle_gamma   90.00
#
_symmetry.space_group_name_H-M   'P 1'
#
loop_
_entity.id
_entity.type
_entity.pdbx_description
1 polymer ?
#
loop_
_entity_poly.entity_id
_entity_poly.type
_entity_poly.pdbx_seq_one_letter_code
_entity_poly.pdbx_strand_id
1 'polypeptide(L)'
;MNFPSVDFSWLGNGTVIAIIAIAHVLISHGVAIGTSVLTVSLEYRAFKTNNQKLDGLAKNIAKWILIITTTVGAMTGVGIWFSTTVIQPDSIGSLLRI
;
A
#
# COMPACT_ATOMS: atom_id res chain seq x y z
N MET A 1 -0.79 26.17 16.04
CA MET A 1 0.24 25.58 16.93
C MET A 1 1.49 25.48 16.09
N ASN A 2 2.67 25.79 16.64
CA ASN A 2 3.93 25.58 15.92
C ASN A 2 4.45 24.19 16.30
N PHE A 3 4.31 23.23 15.39
CA PHE A 3 4.88 21.89 15.58
C PHE A 3 6.35 21.87 15.13
N PRO A 4 7.23 21.15 15.85
CA PRO A 4 8.60 20.95 15.37
C PRO A 4 8.57 20.13 14.07
N SER A 5 9.32 20.58 13.06
CA SER A 5 9.44 19.90 11.77
C SER A 5 10.90 19.60 11.42
N VAL A 6 11.10 18.56 10.60
CA VAL A 6 12.42 18.19 10.05
C VAL A 6 12.49 18.60 8.59
N ASP A 7 13.58 19.28 8.22
CA ASP A 7 13.86 19.68 6.84
C ASP A 7 14.96 18.82 6.22
N PHE A 8 14.69 18.31 5.01
CA PHE A 8 15.59 17.52 4.20
C PHE A 8 16.06 18.36 3.01
N SER A 9 16.86 19.39 3.25
CA SER A 9 17.27 20.38 2.24
C SER A 9 18.02 19.79 1.04
N TRP A 10 18.61 18.60 1.18
CA TRP A 10 19.37 17.91 0.14
C TRP A 10 18.50 17.13 -0.87
N LEU A 11 17.30 16.67 -0.47
CA LEU A 11 16.38 15.90 -1.33
C LEU A 11 15.08 16.66 -1.61
N GLY A 12 14.73 17.61 -0.75
CA GLY A 12 13.45 18.29 -0.74
C GLY A 12 12.42 17.50 0.07
N ASN A 13 11.76 18.20 0.98
CA ASN A 13 10.72 17.68 1.87
C ASN A 13 9.58 16.97 1.12
N GLY A 14 9.07 17.57 0.06
CA GLY A 14 8.01 16.97 -0.77
C GLY A 14 8.47 15.73 -1.52
N THR A 15 9.74 15.67 -1.93
CA THR A 15 10.31 14.53 -2.67
C THR A 15 10.38 13.28 -1.81
N VAL A 16 10.77 13.41 -0.53
CA VAL A 16 10.80 12.29 0.43
C VAL A 16 9.41 11.65 0.54
N ILE A 17 8.38 12.47 0.76
CA ILE A 17 6.99 12.00 0.87
C ILE A 17 6.54 11.37 -0.45
N ALA A 18 6.85 11.99 -1.59
CA ALA A 18 6.47 11.51 -2.91
C ALA A 18 7.03 10.12 -3.22
N ILE A 19 8.31 9.87 -2.92
CA ILE A 19 8.95 8.56 -3.14
C ILE A 19 8.23 7.47 -2.34
N ILE A 20 7.97 7.71 -1.04
CA ILE A 20 7.30 6.75 -0.18
C ILE A 20 5.85 6.52 -0.65
N ALA A 21 5.14 7.59 -1.01
CA ALA A 21 3.76 7.54 -1.49
C ALA A 21 3.63 6.77 -2.81
N ILE A 22 4.51 7.00 -3.78
CA ILE A 22 4.53 6.28 -5.06
C ILE A 22 4.79 4.80 -4.81
N ALA A 23 5.80 4.47 -4.00
CA ALA A 23 6.11 3.08 -3.66
C ALA A 23 4.90 2.38 -3.02
N HIS A 24 4.24 3.05 -2.06
CA HIS A 24 3.04 2.55 -1.42
C HIS A 24 1.89 2.32 -2.41
N VAL A 25 1.62 3.28 -3.30
CA VAL A 25 0.53 3.16 -4.29
C VAL A 25 0.77 2.02 -5.27
N LEU A 26 2.01 1.79 -5.71
CA LEU A 26 2.34 0.65 -6.58
C LEU A 26 2.04 -0.69 -5.90
N ILE A 27 2.38 -0.83 -4.61
CA ILE A 27 2.13 -2.04 -3.84
C ILE A 27 0.62 -2.20 -3.55
N SER A 28 -0.05 -1.13 -3.13
CA SER A 28 -1.46 -1.15 -2.75
C SER A 28 -2.37 -1.33 -3.98
N HIS A 29 -2.26 -0.46 -4.98
CA HIS A 29 -3.17 -0.48 -6.13
C HIS A 29 -2.71 -1.44 -7.22
N GLY A 30 -1.43 -1.38 -7.59
CA GLY A 30 -0.90 -2.24 -8.66
C GLY A 30 -0.91 -3.70 -8.26
N VAL A 31 -0.34 -4.01 -7.10
CA VAL A 31 -0.15 -5.40 -6.64
C VAL A 31 -1.36 -5.90 -5.86
N ALA A 32 -1.81 -5.24 -4.80
CA ALA A 32 -2.88 -5.79 -3.96
C ALA A 32 -4.23 -5.85 -4.68
N ILE A 33 -4.70 -4.72 -5.21
CA ILE A 33 -6.00 -4.66 -5.92
C ILE A 33 -5.93 -5.51 -7.20
N GLY A 34 -4.91 -5.32 -8.05
CA GLY A 34 -4.79 -6.06 -9.31
C GLY A 34 -4.80 -7.57 -9.12
N THR A 35 -4.01 -8.08 -8.17
CA THR A 35 -3.92 -9.53 -7.94
C THR A 35 -5.16 -10.09 -7.23
N SER A 36 -5.85 -9.29 -6.41
CA SER A 36 -7.11 -9.72 -5.77
C SER A 36 -8.20 -10.04 -6.81
N VAL A 37 -8.35 -9.18 -7.84
CA VAL A 37 -9.28 -9.39 -8.95
C VAL A 37 -8.91 -10.63 -9.74
N LEU A 38 -7.62 -10.83 -10.03
CA LEU A 38 -7.13 -12.02 -10.72
C LEU A 38 -7.39 -13.29 -9.91
N THR A 39 -7.12 -13.28 -8.61
CA THR A 39 -7.30 -14.42 -7.71
C THR A 39 -8.76 -14.86 -7.67
N VAL A 40 -9.70 -13.92 -7.48
CA VAL A 40 -11.14 -14.21 -7.47
C VAL A 40 -11.61 -14.74 -8.83
N SER A 41 -11.08 -14.19 -9.93
CA SER A 41 -11.42 -14.66 -11.28
C SER A 41 -10.94 -16.09 -11.53
N LEU A 42 -9.74 -16.44 -11.04
CA LEU A 42 -9.19 -17.79 -11.12
C LEU A 42 -9.99 -18.79 -10.29
N GLU A 43 -10.35 -18.43 -9.06
CA GLU A 43 -11.17 -19.24 -8.16
C GLU A 43 -12.57 -19.47 -8.75
N TYR A 44 -13.22 -18.44 -9.29
CA TYR A 44 -14.52 -18.56 -9.96
C TYR A 44 -14.45 -19.52 -11.16
N ARG A 45 -13.39 -19.44 -11.97
CA ARG A 45 -13.17 -20.36 -13.09
C ARG A 45 -12.91 -21.79 -12.59
N ALA A 46 -12.16 -21.96 -11.51
CA ALA A 46 -11.89 -23.26 -10.91
C ALA A 46 -13.18 -23.92 -10.43
N PHE A 47 -14.04 -23.15 -9.76
CA PHE A 47 -15.37 -23.58 -9.33
C PHE A 47 -16.24 -24.03 -10.51
N LYS A 48 -16.33 -23.22 -11.57
CA LYS A 48 -17.14 -23.54 -12.77
C LYS A 48 -16.63 -24.76 -13.53
N THR A 49 -15.33 -25.04 -13.49
CA THR A 49 -14.71 -26.16 -14.22
C THR A 49 -14.41 -27.38 -13.35
N ASN A 50 -14.76 -27.34 -12.07
CA ASN A 50 -14.41 -28.35 -11.07
C ASN A 50 -12.90 -28.68 -11.05
N ASN A 51 -12.06 -27.66 -11.29
CA ASN A 51 -10.62 -27.83 -11.48
C ASN A 51 -9.84 -27.52 -10.19
N GLN A 52 -9.56 -28.56 -9.41
CA GLN A 52 -8.83 -28.44 -8.13
C GLN A 52 -7.40 -27.88 -8.28
N LYS A 53 -6.73 -28.08 -9.42
CA LYS A 53 -5.39 -27.52 -9.64
C LYS A 53 -5.44 -26.00 -9.76
N LEU A 54 -6.47 -25.49 -10.43
CA LEU A 54 -6.68 -24.05 -10.61
C LEU A 54 -7.09 -23.38 -9.29
N ASP A 55 -7.90 -24.06 -8.49
CA ASP A 55 -8.25 -23.62 -7.13
C ASP A 55 -7.01 -23.54 -6.21
N GLY A 56 -6.17 -24.59 -6.23
CA GLY A 56 -4.90 -24.60 -5.50
C GLY A 56 -3.94 -23.49 -5.91
N LEU A 57 -3.90 -23.13 -7.20
CA LEU A 57 -3.15 -21.99 -7.70
C LEU A 57 -3.70 -20.68 -7.13
N ALA A 58 -5.02 -20.45 -7.21
CA ALA A 58 -5.66 -19.24 -6.68
C ALA A 58 -5.37 -19.08 -5.17
N LYS A 59 -5.49 -20.16 -4.40
CA LYS A 59 -5.17 -20.17 -2.96
C LYS A 59 -3.71 -19.84 -2.67
N ASN A 60 -2.77 -20.37 -3.45
CA ASN A 60 -1.34 -20.07 -3.28
C ASN A 60 -1.03 -18.60 -3.61
N ILE A 61 -1.60 -18.06 -4.68
CA ILE A 61 -1.48 -16.64 -5.04
C ILE A 61 -2.06 -15.78 -3.91
N ALA A 62 -3.26 -16.09 -3.42
CA ALA A 62 -3.93 -15.39 -2.34
C ALA A 62 -3.06 -15.30 -1.07
N LYS A 63 -2.47 -16.43 -0.65
CA LYS A 63 -1.62 -16.51 0.55
C LYS A 63 -0.42 -15.58 0.44
N TRP A 64 0.36 -15.70 -0.63
CA TRP A 64 1.59 -14.93 -0.77
C TRP A 64 1.32 -13.46 -1.02
N ILE A 65 0.31 -13.15 -1.84
CA ILE A 65 -0.02 -11.75 -2.12
C ILE A 65 -0.50 -11.04 -0.86
N LEU A 66 -1.31 -11.70 -0.04
CA LEU A 66 -1.79 -11.13 1.22
C LEU A 66 -0.64 -10.85 2.17
N ILE A 67 0.30 -11.80 2.33
CA ILE A 67 1.47 -11.59 3.20
C ILE A 67 2.31 -10.41 2.72
N ILE A 68 2.66 -10.37 1.43
CA ILE A 68 3.54 -9.33 0.87
C ILE A 68 2.87 -7.97 0.94
N THR A 69 1.63 -7.86 0.46
CA THR A 69 0.92 -6.57 0.38
C THR A 69 0.53 -6.05 1.75
N THR A 70 0.15 -6.92 2.70
CA THR A 70 -0.14 -6.48 4.06
C THR A 70 1.13 -6.04 4.77
N THR A 71 2.23 -6.77 4.63
CA THR A 71 3.49 -6.42 5.31
C THR A 71 4.09 -5.14 4.71
N VAL A 72 4.39 -5.15 3.41
CA VAL A 72 5.08 -4.03 2.75
C VAL A 72 4.14 -2.83 2.61
N GLY A 73 2.85 -3.07 2.32
CA GLY A 73 1.83 -2.03 2.28
C GLY A 73 1.64 -1.37 3.65
N ALA A 74 1.53 -2.13 4.74
CA ALA A 74 1.42 -1.53 6.07
C ALA A 74 2.67 -0.73 6.44
N MET A 75 3.87 -1.28 6.20
CA MET A 75 5.14 -0.58 6.47
C MET A 75 5.22 0.76 5.72
N THR A 76 4.93 0.74 4.42
CA THR A 76 4.98 1.96 3.59
C THR A 76 3.87 2.94 3.94
N GLY A 77 2.67 2.46 4.31
CA GLY A 77 1.56 3.29 4.77
C GLY A 77 1.88 4.00 6.09
N VAL A 78 2.44 3.29 7.07
CA VAL A 78 2.96 3.89 8.31
C VAL A 78 4.08 4.89 7.99
N GLY A 79 4.93 4.60 7.00
CA GLY A 79 5.97 5.52 6.51
C GLY A 79 5.40 6.84 5.98
N ILE A 80 4.28 6.82 5.25
CA ILE A 80 3.59 8.04 4.79
C ILE A 80 3.10 8.85 5.99
N TRP A 81 2.41 8.20 6.94
CA TRP A 81 1.90 8.89 8.14
C TRP A 81 3.02 9.53 8.94
N PHE A 82 4.11 8.80 9.16
CA PHE A 82 5.26 9.31 9.91
C PHE A 82 5.95 10.46 9.18
N SER A 83 6.27 10.28 7.89
CA SER A 83 6.98 11.31 7.10
C SER A 83 6.17 12.60 6.98
N THR A 84 4.87 12.51 6.71
CA THR A 84 4.01 13.70 6.60
C THR A 84 3.85 14.42 7.94
N THR A 85 3.74 13.70 9.05
CA THR A 85 3.64 14.30 10.40
C THR A 85 4.94 15.01 10.79
N VAL A 86 6.10 14.46 10.45
CA VAL A 86 7.41 15.03 10.82
C VAL A 86 7.81 16.18 9.90
N ILE A 87 7.45 16.12 8.61
CA ILE A 87 7.90 17.10 7.61
C ILE A 87 6.88 18.24 7.44
N GLN A 88 5.58 17.93 7.39
CA GLN A 88 4.50 18.91 7.17
C GLN A 88 3.34 18.74 8.17
N PRO A 89 3.59 18.92 9.48
CA PRO A 89 2.59 18.72 10.53
C PRO A 89 1.35 19.62 10.38
N ASP A 90 1.51 20.87 9.94
CA ASP A 90 0.38 21.80 9.76
C ASP A 90 -0.55 21.35 8.63
N SER A 91 -0.01 20.77 7.55
CA SER A 91 -0.80 20.25 6.45
C SER A 91 -1.64 19.05 6.87
N ILE A 92 -1.05 18.10 7.60
CA ILE A 92 -1.78 16.94 8.16
C ILE A 92 -2.80 17.39 9.21
N GLY A 93 -2.41 18.32 10.09
CA GLY A 93 -3.31 18.89 11.08
C GLY A 93 -4.55 19.55 10.45
N SER A 94 -4.38 20.25 9.33
CA SER A 94 -5.49 20.82 8.55
C SER A 94 -6.41 19.74 7.97
N LEU A 95 -5.84 18.65 7.41
CA LEU A 95 -6.62 17.55 6.83
C LEU A 95 -7.46 16.78 7.86
N LEU A 96 -6.98 16.67 9.10
CA LEU A 96 -7.66 15.94 10.18
C LEU A 96 -8.63 16.81 10.98
N ARG A 97 -8.59 18.13 10.79
CA ARG A 97 -9.43 19.06 11.53
C ARG A 97 -10.80 19.14 10.85
N ILE A 98 -11.77 18.45 11.44
CA ILE A 98 -13.21 18.51 11.12
C ILE A 98 -13.88 19.47 12.10
#